data_AF-K9X5T7-F1
#
_entry.id   AF-K9X5T7-F1
#
_cell.length_a   1.000
_cell.length_b   1.000
_cell.length_c   1.000
_cell.angle_alpha   90.00
_cell.angle_beta   90.00
_cell.angle_gamma   90.00
#
_symmetry.space_group_name_H-M   'P 1'
#
loop_
_entity.id
_entity.type
_entity.pdbx_description
1 polymer ?
#
loop_
_entity_poly.entity_id
_entity_poly.type
_entity_poly.pdbx_seq_one_letter_code
_entity_poly.pdbx_strand_id
1 'polypeptide(L)' 'MTRIVRRRHSKWGRGYQYVPRQDLVQRLARELGWTEEAVRNQIKEERDWLLKQLY' A
#
# COMPACT_ATOMS: atom_id res chain seq x y z
N MET A 1 13.63 -7.75 -43.73
CA MET A 1 12.31 -7.67 -43.04
C MET A 1 12.54 -7.80 -41.54
N THR A 2 12.57 -6.68 -40.82
CA THR A 2 12.86 -6.65 -39.37
C THR A 2 11.59 -7.02 -38.61
N ARG A 3 11.59 -8.15 -37.89
CA ARG A 3 10.48 -8.52 -36.99
C ARG A 3 10.43 -7.52 -35.83
N ILE A 4 9.56 -6.53 -35.92
CA ILE A 4 9.21 -5.67 -34.77
C ILE A 4 8.37 -6.52 -33.83
N VAL A 5 9.03 -7.17 -32.87
CA VAL A 5 8.34 -7.82 -31.76
C VAL A 5 7.74 -6.71 -30.91
N ARG A 6 6.45 -6.42 -31.10
CA ARG A 6 5.70 -5.53 -30.19
C ARG A 6 5.89 -6.07 -28.78
N ARG A 7 6.60 -5.33 -27.92
CA ARG A 7 6.66 -5.62 -26.49
C ARG A 7 5.22 -5.59 -25.97
N ARG A 8 4.66 -6.76 -25.69
CA ARG A 8 3.35 -6.88 -25.06
C ARG A 8 3.55 -6.36 -23.64
N HIS A 9 3.27 -5.08 -23.39
CA HIS A 9 3.12 -4.59 -22.03
C HIS A 9 2.02 -5.45 -21.42
N SER A 10 2.39 -6.29 -20.46
CA SER A 10 1.43 -7.11 -19.74
C SER A 10 0.32 -6.17 -19.24
N LYS A 11 -0.93 -6.41 -19.66
CA LYS A 11 -2.13 -5.72 -19.15
C LYS A 11 -2.30 -5.88 -17.64
N TRP A 12 -1.48 -6.73 -17.02
CA TRP A 12 -1.58 -7.20 -15.65
C TRP A 12 -0.56 -6.52 -14.74
N GLY A 13 -0.61 -5.19 -14.69
CA GLY A 13 -0.08 -4.46 -13.55
C GLY A 13 -1.20 -4.29 -12.55
N ARG A 14 -1.41 -5.24 -11.62
CA ARG A 14 -2.20 -4.90 -10.43
C ARG A 14 -1.40 -3.81 -9.73
N GLY A 15 -1.96 -2.60 -9.70
CA GLY A 15 -1.37 -1.50 -8.93
C GLY A 15 -1.07 -2.02 -7.53
N TYR A 16 0.14 -1.76 -7.04
CA TYR A 16 0.55 -2.23 -5.72
C TYR A 16 -0.38 -1.59 -4.68
N GLN A 17 -1.29 -2.40 -4.12
CA GLN A 17 -2.11 -1.99 -3.00
C GLN A 17 -1.36 -2.33 -1.72
N TYR A 18 -0.94 -1.30 -1.01
CA TYR A 18 -0.32 -1.47 0.30
C TYR A 18 -1.37 -1.99 1.30
N VAL A 19 -1.07 -3.11 1.95
CA VAL A 19 -1.88 -3.67 3.04
C VAL A 19 -0.98 -3.74 4.28
N PRO A 20 -1.33 -3.06 5.38
CA PRO A 20 -0.57 -3.15 6.62
C PRO A 20 -0.62 -4.56 7.20
N ARG A 21 0.47 -5.00 7.85
CA ARG A 21 0.53 -6.33 8.49
C ARG A 21 -0.50 -6.42 9.61
N GLN A 22 -1.22 -7.54 9.68
CA GLN A 22 -2.28 -7.73 10.67
C GLN A 22 -1.75 -7.70 12.11
N ASP A 23 -0.59 -8.29 12.37
CA ASP A 23 0.04 -8.28 13.71
C ASP A 23 0.35 -6.86 14.19
N LEU A 24 0.78 -5.98 13.28
CA LEU A 24 1.04 -4.58 13.59
C LEU A 24 -0.25 -3.86 13.98
N VAL A 25 -1.31 -4.06 13.19
CA VAL A 25 -2.63 -3.46 13.45
C VAL A 25 -3.17 -3.91 14.80
N GLN A 26 -3.10 -5.21 15.11
CA GLN A 26 -3.58 -5.74 16.39
C GLN A 26 -2.76 -5.25 17.58
N ARG A 27 -1.43 -5.20 17.45
CA ARG A 27 -0.56 -4.69 18.51
C ARG A 27 -0.86 -3.22 18.81
N LEU A 28 -0.94 -2.38 17.78
CA LEU A 28 -1.24 -0.95 17.94
C LEU A 28 -2.66 -0.71 18.45
N ALA A 29 -3.64 -1.48 17.98
CA ALA A 29 -5.01 -1.41 18.47
C ALA A 29 -5.07 -1.68 19.98
N ARG A 30 -4.33 -2.70 20.44
CA ARG A 30 -4.25 -3.06 21.86
C ARG A 30 -3.50 -2.01 22.69
N GLU A 31 -2.37 -1.51 22.21
CA GLU A 31 -1.53 -0.53 22.93
C GLU A 31 -2.20 0.84 23.05
N LEU A 32 -2.91 1.28 22.01
CA LEU A 32 -3.57 2.59 21.95
C LEU A 32 -5.03 2.55 22.42
N GLY A 33 -5.60 1.36 22.65
CA GLY A 33 -7.03 1.18 22.94
C GLY A 33 -7.93 1.57 21.76
N TRP A 34 -7.42 1.44 20.53
CA TRP A 34 -8.11 1.83 19.31
C TRP A 34 -8.78 0.64 18.63
N THR A 35 -9.74 0.94 17.75
CA THR A 35 -10.28 -0.08 16.83
C THR A 35 -9.27 -0.38 15.73
N GLU A 36 -9.30 -1.60 15.19
CA GLU A 36 -8.43 -1.96 14.06
C GLU A 36 -8.63 -1.04 12.85
N GLU A 37 -9.87 -0.57 12.63
CA GLU A 37 -10.19 0.38 11.55
C GLU A 37 -9.51 1.74 11.75
N ALA A 38 -9.53 2.27 12.98
CA ALA A 38 -8.85 3.52 13.30
C ALA A 38 -7.34 3.43 13.08
N VAL A 39 -6.72 2.31 13.51
CA VAL A 39 -5.30 2.05 13.28
C VAL A 39 -4.98 1.94 11.79
N ARG A 40 -5.83 1.27 11.00
CA ARG A 40 -5.65 1.16 9.55
C ARG A 40 -5.76 2.52 8.85
N ASN A 41 -6.68 3.37 9.27
CA ASN A 41 -6.83 4.72 8.74
C ASN A 41 -5.61 5.58 9.07
N GLN A 42 -5.15 5.55 10.31
CA GLN A 42 -3.94 6.28 10.72
C GLN A 42 -2.71 5.88 9.90
N ILE A 43 -2.46 4.57 9.75
CA ILE A 43 -1.33 4.06 8.95
C ILE A 43 -1.43 4.52 7.50
N LYS A 44 -2.64 4.58 6.94
CA LYS A 44 -2.88 5.05 5.58
C LYS A 44 -2.56 6.54 5.44
N GLU A 45 -3.02 7.37 6.38
CA GLU A 45 -2.76 8.82 6.37
C GLU A 45 -1.27 9.13 6.52
N GLU A 46 -0.58 8.48 7.45
CA GLU A 46 0.87 8.64 7.64
C GLU A 46 1.64 8.23 6.38
N ARG A 47 1.25 7.12 5.76
CA ARG A 47 1.84 6.68 4.50
C ARG A 47 1.62 7.71 3.38
N ASP A 48 0.41 8.22 3.23
CA ASP A 48 0.09 9.20 2.20
C ASP A 48 0.85 10.52 2.44
N TRP A 49 1.05 10.90 3.70
CA TRP A 49 1.91 12.03 4.06
C TRP A 49 3.38 11.78 3.68
N LEU A 50 3.94 10.61 4.03
CA LEU A 50 5.32 10.24 3.69
C LEU A 50 5.54 10.22 2.17
N LEU A 51 4.58 9.70 1.41
CA LEU A 51 4.66 9.68 -0.05
C LEU A 51 4.66 11.08 -0.66
N LYS A 52 3.91 12.03 -0.09
CA LYS A 52 3.94 13.44 -0.51
C LYS A 52 5.26 14.14 -0.18
N GLN A 53 6.03 13.67 0.81
CA GLN A 53 7.35 14.22 1.11
C GLN A 53 8.44 13.69 0.17
N LEU A 54 8.22 12.51 -0.43
CA LEU A 54 9.16 11.84 -1.34
C LEU A 54 9.08 12.35 -2.79
N TYR A 55 8.00 13.03 -3.17
CA TYR A 55 7.72 13.52 -4.53
C TYR A 55 7.41 15.00 -4.52
#